data_AF-A0AA39QNE9-F1
#
_entry.id   AF-A0AA39QNE9-F1
#
_cell.length_a   1.000
_cell.length_b   1.000
_cell.length_c   1.000
_cell.angle_alpha   90.00
_cell.angle_beta   90.00
_cell.angle_gamma   90.00
#
_symmetry.space_group_name_H-M   'P 1'
#
loop_
_entity.id
_entity.type
_entity.pdbx_description
1 polymer ?
#
loop_
_entity_poly.entity_id
_entity_poly.type
_entity_poly.pdbx_seq_one_letter_code
_entity_poly.pdbx_strand_id
1 'polypeptide(L)'
;TKDCDCCDILHKANTILWASTIHDMSMNMVAMMAPSHGHPPGPIPDLAFVEAAVVLNMKPESVRPSSFQGFTALVERKLPEEFKKYIGNTSHEPIPGLDAEAHAKVVFLCFLQHVQFHFSLGKVFVSDYQG
;
A
#
# COMPACT_ATOMS: atom_id res chain seq x y z
N THR A 1 -4.78 0.57 -28.32
CA THR A 1 -3.74 0.07 -27.39
C THR A 1 -3.31 1.12 -26.38
N LYS A 2 -3.10 2.41 -26.72
CA LYS A 2 -2.74 3.47 -25.75
C LYS A 2 -3.78 3.78 -24.65
N ASP A 3 -5.07 3.67 -24.95
CA ASP A 3 -6.12 3.90 -23.94
C ASP A 3 -6.16 2.80 -22.87
N CYS A 4 -5.68 1.60 -23.22
CA CYS A 4 -5.59 0.47 -22.29
C CYS A 4 -4.57 0.75 -21.18
N ASP A 5 -3.39 1.24 -21.55
CA ASP A 5 -2.30 1.51 -20.60
C ASP A 5 -2.66 2.62 -19.60
N CYS A 6 -3.39 3.65 -20.04
CA CYS A 6 -3.86 4.71 -19.15
C CYS A 6 -4.88 4.19 -18.14
N CYS A 7 -5.85 3.39 -18.59
CA CYS A 7 -6.83 2.74 -17.72
C CYS A 7 -6.15 1.84 -16.68
N ASP A 8 -5.13 1.09 -17.07
CA ASP A 8 -4.39 0.19 -16.16
C ASP A 8 -3.63 0.97 -15.08
N ILE A 9 -2.97 2.09 -15.44
CA ILE A 9 -2.29 2.94 -14.46
C ILE A 9 -3.28 3.59 -13.50
N LEU A 10 -4.41 4.10 -13.99
CA LEU A 10 -5.44 4.68 -13.14
C LEU A 10 -6.07 3.63 -12.21
N HIS A 11 -6.22 2.39 -12.67
CA HIS A 11 -6.66 1.29 -11.80
C HIS A 11 -5.67 1.06 -10.66
N LYS A 12 -4.37 0.94 -10.97
CA LYS A 12 -3.32 0.79 -9.94
C LYS A 12 -3.26 1.97 -8.98
N ALA A 13 -3.39 3.20 -9.49
CA ALA A 13 -3.42 4.41 -8.66
C ALA A 13 -4.61 4.38 -7.68
N ASN A 14 -5.79 3.97 -8.15
CA ASN A 14 -6.95 3.78 -7.28
C ASN A 14 -6.72 2.67 -6.25
N THR A 15 -6.08 1.56 -6.63
CA THR A 15 -5.74 0.48 -5.69
C THR A 15 -4.85 0.98 -4.56
N ILE A 16 -3.79 1.74 -4.87
CA ILE A 16 -2.91 2.34 -3.85
C ILE A 16 -3.68 3.32 -2.98
N LEU A 17 -4.49 4.19 -3.57
CA LEU A 17 -5.32 5.15 -2.83
C LEU A 17 -6.25 4.46 -1.82
N TRP A 18 -6.95 3.40 -2.25
CA TRP A 18 -7.81 2.64 -1.35
C TRP A 18 -7.01 1.88 -0.29
N ALA A 19 -5.90 1.25 -0.67
CA ALA A 19 -5.05 0.52 0.26
C ALA A 19 -4.46 1.43 1.34
N SER A 20 -3.93 2.60 0.96
CA SER A 20 -3.38 3.58 1.91
C SER A 20 -4.47 4.11 2.84
N THR A 21 -5.64 4.46 2.29
CA THR A 21 -6.77 4.97 3.09
C THR A 21 -7.25 3.93 4.11
N ILE A 22 -7.45 2.69 3.69
CA ILE A 22 -7.88 1.60 4.58
C ILE A 22 -6.82 1.33 5.65
N HIS A 23 -5.54 1.36 5.27
CA HIS A 23 -4.43 1.21 6.21
C HIS A 23 -4.45 2.31 7.27
N ASP A 24 -4.47 3.58 6.87
CA ASP A 24 -4.45 4.74 7.76
C ASP A 24 -5.66 4.76 8.70
N MET A 25 -6.85 4.48 8.17
CA MET A 25 -8.07 4.37 8.98
C MET A 25 -7.93 3.27 10.05
N SER A 26 -7.31 2.15 9.70
CA SER A 26 -7.10 1.03 10.62
C SER A 26 -6.05 1.36 11.68
N MET A 27 -4.94 1.98 11.28
CA MET A 27 -3.89 2.45 12.18
C MET A 27 -4.47 3.43 13.20
N ASN A 28 -5.25 4.41 12.74
CA ASN A 28 -5.93 5.37 13.59
C ASN A 28 -6.94 4.70 14.55
N MET A 29 -7.69 3.71 14.07
CA MET A 29 -8.62 2.94 14.92
C MET A 29 -7.86 2.19 16.03
N VAL A 30 -6.76 1.52 15.68
CA VAL A 30 -5.93 0.79 16.67
C VAL A 30 -5.33 1.77 17.68
N ALA A 31 -4.78 2.90 17.24
CA ALA A 31 -4.22 3.92 18.11
C ALA A 31 -5.26 4.53 19.06
N MET A 32 -6.49 4.73 18.59
CA MET A 32 -7.61 5.23 19.41
C MET A 32 -8.09 4.19 20.45
N MET A 33 -8.09 2.90 20.09
CA MET A 33 -8.61 1.83 20.93
C MET A 33 -7.58 1.27 21.92
N ALA A 34 -6.29 1.37 21.62
CA ALA A 34 -5.23 0.82 22.47
C ALA A 34 -5.30 1.32 23.93
N PRO A 35 -5.52 2.62 24.23
CA PRO A 35 -5.59 3.10 25.61
C PRO A 35 -6.74 2.49 26.43
N SER A 36 -7.83 2.06 25.81
CA SER A 36 -8.98 1.47 26.51
C SER A 36 -8.86 -0.03 26.79
N HIS A 37 -7.85 -0.68 26.22
CA HIS A 37 -7.64 -2.14 26.31
C HIS A 37 -6.41 -2.54 27.15
N GLY A 38 -5.85 -1.59 27.92
CA GLY A 38 -4.70 -1.83 28.78
C GLY A 38 -3.37 -1.75 28.03
N HIS A 39 -2.39 -2.57 28.40
CA HIS A 39 -1.08 -2.57 27.76
C HIS A 39 -1.12 -3.39 26.46
N PRO A 40 -0.79 -2.80 25.30
CA PRO A 40 -0.76 -3.56 24.06
C PRO A 40 0.36 -4.63 24.10
N PRO A 41 0.22 -5.73 23.36
CA PRO A 41 1.23 -6.80 23.32
C PRO A 41 2.59 -6.36 22.75
N GLY A 42 2.66 -5.17 22.17
CA GLY A 42 3.87 -4.50 21.72
C GLY A 42 3.58 -3.04 21.32
N PRO A 43 4.62 -2.26 20.98
CA PRO A 43 4.42 -0.93 20.44
C PRO A 43 3.64 -1.00 19.12
N ILE A 44 2.77 -0.02 18.88
CA ILE A 44 2.15 0.17 17.56
C ILE A 44 3.27 0.68 16.64
N PRO A 45 3.64 -0.05 15.58
CA PRO A 45 4.69 0.39 14.68
C PRO A 45 4.20 1.56 13.84
N ASP A 46 5.10 2.50 13.54
CA ASP A 46 4.82 3.60 12.62
C ASP A 46 4.99 3.09 11.17
N LEU A 47 3.88 2.67 10.56
CA LEU A 47 3.82 2.12 9.20
C LEU A 47 2.84 2.94 8.38
N ALA A 48 3.20 3.19 7.12
CA ALA A 48 2.38 3.90 6.15
C ALA A 48 2.70 3.45 4.73
N PHE A 49 1.77 3.64 3.81
CA PHE A 49 2.04 3.52 2.38
C PHE A 49 2.86 4.72 1.88
N VAL A 50 3.75 4.48 0.92
CA VAL A 50 4.48 5.56 0.25
C VAL A 50 3.54 6.43 -0.58
N GLU A 51 3.87 7.71 -0.69
CA GLU A 51 3.19 8.61 -1.61
C GLU A 51 3.40 8.15 -3.06
N ALA A 52 2.31 8.11 -3.81
CA ALA A 52 2.28 7.78 -5.23
C ALA A 52 1.60 8.89 -6.03
N ALA A 53 2.03 9.08 -7.28
CA ALA A 53 1.45 10.06 -8.20
C ALA A 53 1.33 9.50 -9.62
N VAL A 54 0.28 9.90 -10.33
CA VAL A 54 0.13 9.62 -11.76
C VAL A 54 0.78 10.74 -12.56
N VAL A 55 1.75 10.38 -13.40
CA VAL A 55 2.44 11.29 -14.32
C VAL A 55 1.94 11.05 -15.73
N LEU A 56 1.50 12.12 -16.37
CA LEU A 56 1.05 12.12 -17.77
C LEU A 56 2.04 12.95 -18.59
N ASN A 57 2.77 12.28 -19.49
CA ASN A 57 3.53 12.97 -20.51
C ASN A 57 2.66 13.16 -21.75
N MET A 58 1.99 14.30 -21.79
CA MET A 58 1.10 14.65 -22.89
C MET A 58 1.83 15.42 -23.98
N LYS A 59 1.35 15.29 -25.21
CA LYS A 59 1.94 15.94 -26.37
C LYS A 59 1.86 17.47 -26.20
N PRO A 60 2.98 18.21 -26.30
CA PRO A 60 2.92 19.66 -26.39
C PRO A 60 2.26 20.08 -27.71
N GLU A 61 1.47 21.16 -27.70
CA GLU A 61 0.77 21.66 -28.89
C GLU A 61 1.73 21.95 -30.06
N SER A 62 2.97 22.35 -29.75
CA SER A 62 4.01 22.74 -30.70
C SER A 62 4.69 21.58 -31.44
N VAL A 63 4.45 20.32 -31.06
CA VAL A 63 5.15 19.15 -31.63
C VAL A 63 4.30 18.46 -32.69
N ARG A 64 4.90 17.93 -33.76
CA ARG A 64 4.16 17.15 -34.77
C ARG A 64 3.70 15.80 -34.18
N PRO A 65 2.50 15.29 -34.50
CA PRO A 65 1.98 14.04 -33.92
C PRO A 65 2.90 12.82 -34.10
N SER A 66 3.65 12.76 -35.20
CA SER A 66 4.51 11.62 -35.54
C SER A 66 5.84 11.58 -34.76
N SER A 67 6.20 12.63 -34.03
CA SER A 67 7.48 12.74 -33.32
C SER A 67 7.36 12.72 -31.79
N PHE A 68 6.15 12.53 -31.25
CA PHE A 68 5.92 12.53 -29.80
C PHE A 68 5.34 11.19 -29.32
N GLN A 69 6.05 10.54 -28.41
CA GLN A 69 5.57 9.38 -27.68
C GLN A 69 5.21 9.78 -26.26
N GLY A 70 3.92 10.01 -26.04
CA GLY A 70 3.39 10.22 -24.69
C GLY A 70 3.38 8.94 -23.86
N PHE A 71 3.25 9.09 -22.55
CA PHE A 71 3.09 7.98 -21.63
C PHE A 71 2.26 8.38 -20.41
N THR A 72 1.69 7.38 -19.76
CA THR A 72 1.10 7.48 -18.43
C THR A 72 1.90 6.56 -17.53
N ALA A 73 2.35 7.05 -16.38
CA ALA A 73 3.13 6.28 -15.42
C ALA A 73 2.64 6.53 -14.00
N LEU A 74 2.80 5.52 -13.15
CA LEU A 74 2.69 5.66 -11.70
C LEU A 74 4.11 5.83 -11.15
N VAL A 75 4.34 6.86 -10.35
CA VAL A 75 5.61 7.11 -9.69
C VAL A 75 5.40 7.10 -8.18
N GLU A 76 6.38 6.56 -7.46
CA GLU A 76 6.34 6.38 -6.01
C GLU A 76 7.61 6.94 -5.38
N ARG A 77 7.54 7.29 -4.10
CA ARG A 77 8.73 7.67 -3.33
C ARG A 77 9.71 6.48 -3.28
N LYS A 78 10.95 6.70 -3.71
CA LYS A 78 12.02 5.71 -3.58
C LYS A 78 12.42 5.53 -2.12
N LEU A 79 12.39 4.29 -1.63
CA LEU A 79 12.87 3.93 -0.30
C LEU A 79 14.40 3.81 -0.29
N PRO A 80 15.08 4.26 0.78
CA PRO A 80 16.53 4.18 0.89
C PRO A 80 17.02 2.77 1.30
N GLU A 81 16.13 1.97 1.87
CA GLU A 81 16.40 0.66 2.47
C GLU A 81 16.20 -0.49 1.47
N GLU A 82 16.61 -1.69 1.89
CA GLU A 82 16.34 -2.91 1.12
C GLU A 82 14.85 -3.23 1.18
N PHE A 83 14.24 -3.34 -0.01
CA PHE A 83 12.83 -3.66 -0.16
C PHE A 83 12.56 -5.10 0.27
N LYS A 84 11.67 -5.28 1.24
CA LYS A 84 11.29 -6.60 1.76
C LYS A 84 9.80 -6.85 1.58
N LYS A 85 9.45 -8.12 1.35
CA LYS A 85 8.06 -8.58 1.33
C LYS A 85 7.72 -9.21 2.67
N TYR A 86 6.68 -8.69 3.33
CA TYR A 86 6.26 -9.15 4.65
C TYR A 86 5.14 -10.20 4.56
N ILE A 87 4.14 -9.96 3.71
CA ILE A 87 2.98 -10.85 3.52
C ILE A 87 2.76 -11.08 2.02
N GLY A 88 2.46 -12.32 1.63
CA GLY A 88 2.15 -12.66 0.24
C GLY A 88 0.66 -12.50 -0.11
N ASN A 89 0.34 -12.38 -1.40
CA ASN A 89 -1.05 -12.36 -1.88
C ASN A 89 -1.81 -13.68 -1.68
N THR A 90 -1.09 -14.78 -1.50
CA THR A 90 -1.66 -16.15 -1.48
C THR A 90 -1.74 -16.75 -0.09
N SER A 91 -1.22 -16.06 0.93
CA SER A 91 -1.20 -16.54 2.31
C SER A 91 -1.43 -15.39 3.28
N HIS A 92 -2.05 -15.71 4.41
CA HIS A 92 -2.21 -14.82 5.55
C HIS A 92 -1.01 -14.90 6.52
N GLU A 93 -0.08 -15.82 6.25
CA GLU A 93 1.11 -16.03 7.05
C GLU A 93 2.25 -15.10 6.63
N PRO A 94 3.10 -14.67 7.60
CA PRO A 94 4.35 -13.99 7.31
C PRO A 94 5.25 -14.75 6.33
N ILE A 95 6.00 -14.02 5.51
CA ILE A 95 7.07 -14.62 4.70
C ILE A 95 8.11 -15.28 5.63
N PRO A 96 8.54 -16.52 5.34
CA PRO A 96 9.57 -17.18 6.15
C PRO A 96 10.92 -16.46 6.11
N GLY A 97 11.68 -16.55 7.21
CA GLY A 97 13.06 -16.04 7.27
C GLY A 97 13.21 -14.54 7.59
N LEU A 98 12.14 -13.88 8.04
CA LEU A 98 12.21 -12.51 8.55
C LEU A 98 13.05 -12.43 9.83
N ASP A 99 13.86 -11.39 9.95
CA ASP A 99 14.54 -11.04 11.20
C ASP A 99 13.54 -10.65 12.29
N ALA A 100 13.99 -10.55 13.55
CA ALA A 100 13.10 -10.32 14.69
C ALA A 100 12.31 -8.99 14.59
N GLU A 101 12.90 -7.96 14.01
CA GLU A 101 12.24 -6.65 13.84
C GLU A 101 11.16 -6.73 12.76
N ALA A 102 11.49 -7.28 11.60
CA ALA A 102 10.56 -7.51 10.51
C ALA A 102 9.43 -8.48 10.92
N HIS A 103 9.74 -9.47 11.75
CA HIS A 103 8.77 -10.39 12.32
C HIS A 103 7.79 -9.68 13.29
N ALA A 104 8.24 -8.72 14.10
CA ALA A 104 7.34 -7.93 14.93
C ALA A 104 6.39 -7.07 14.08
N LYS A 105 6.92 -6.43 13.02
CA LYS A 105 6.13 -5.62 12.06
C LYS A 105 5.07 -6.47 11.36
N VAL A 106 5.44 -7.64 10.84
CA VAL A 106 4.50 -8.50 10.10
C VAL A 106 3.40 -9.09 10.99
N VAL A 107 3.70 -9.46 12.24
CA VAL A 107 2.66 -9.90 13.19
C VAL A 107 1.63 -8.79 13.42
N PHE A 108 2.09 -7.54 13.57
CA PHE A 108 1.20 -6.39 13.67
C PHE A 108 0.38 -6.18 12.38
N LEU A 109 1.00 -6.32 11.20
CA LEU A 109 0.31 -6.20 9.91
C LEU A 109 -0.76 -7.29 9.73
N CYS A 110 -0.51 -8.54 10.13
CA CYS A 110 -1.53 -9.59 10.17
C CYS A 110 -2.69 -9.19 11.10
N PHE A 111 -2.41 -8.68 12.30
CA PHE A 111 -3.46 -8.14 13.18
C PHE A 111 -4.24 -6.99 12.50
N LEU A 112 -3.55 -6.09 11.79
CA LEU A 112 -4.18 -4.98 11.09
C LEU A 112 -5.11 -5.47 9.97
N GLN A 113 -4.77 -6.54 9.25
CA GLN A 113 -5.66 -7.19 8.28
C GLN A 113 -6.95 -7.69 8.93
N HIS A 114 -6.87 -8.25 10.14
CA HIS A 114 -8.05 -8.68 10.89
C HIS A 114 -8.93 -7.49 11.30
N VAL A 115 -8.32 -6.40 11.79
CA VAL A 115 -9.04 -5.15 12.08
C VAL A 115 -9.75 -4.65 10.81
N GLN A 116 -9.04 -4.61 9.68
CA GLN A 116 -9.56 -4.20 8.38
C GLN A 116 -10.78 -4.99 7.94
N PHE A 117 -10.65 -6.31 7.99
CA PHE A 117 -11.73 -7.20 7.61
C PHE A 117 -12.93 -7.05 8.55
N HIS A 118 -12.70 -6.87 9.85
CA HIS A 118 -13.77 -6.70 10.83
C HIS A 118 -14.53 -5.37 10.65
N PHE A 119 -13.83 -4.23 10.60
CA PHE A 119 -14.49 -2.93 10.49
C PHE A 119 -15.18 -2.75 9.13
N SER A 120 -14.66 -3.39 8.07
CA SER A 120 -15.28 -3.37 6.75
C SER A 120 -16.45 -4.35 6.61
N LEU A 121 -16.89 -5.01 7.70
CA LEU A 121 -17.97 -6.01 7.68
C LEU A 121 -17.67 -7.18 6.74
N GLY A 122 -16.41 -7.62 6.71
CA GLY A 122 -15.93 -8.73 5.92
C GLY A 122 -15.81 -8.44 4.42
N LYS A 123 -15.65 -7.16 4.04
CA LYS A 123 -15.63 -6.75 2.62
C LYS A 123 -14.24 -6.59 2.05
N VAL A 124 -13.30 -6.04 2.83
CA VAL A 124 -11.97 -5.70 2.33
C VAL A 124 -10.92 -5.77 3.43
N PHE A 125 -9.72 -6.15 3.02
CA PHE A 125 -8.49 -5.96 3.77
C PHE A 125 -7.35 -5.75 2.79
N VAL A 126 -6.26 -5.16 3.27
CA VAL A 126 -5.06 -4.93 2.47
C VAL A 126 -4.13 -6.13 2.62
N SER A 127 -3.64 -6.67 1.52
CA SER A 127 -2.62 -7.73 1.50
C SER A 127 -1.36 -7.23 0.82
N ASP A 128 -0.42 -8.12 0.53
CA ASP A 128 0.84 -7.80 -0.16
C ASP A 128 1.69 -6.72 0.52
N TYR A 129 1.67 -6.65 1.85
CA TYR A 129 2.50 -5.69 2.56
C TYR A 129 3.99 -5.93 2.24
N GLN A 130 4.62 -4.90 1.69
CA GLN A 130 6.00 -4.88 1.22
C GLN A 130 6.52 -3.43 1.25
N GLY A 131 7.82 -3.28 1.44
CA GLY A 131 8.48 -1.99 1.63
C GLY A 131 9.93 -2.18 2.04
#